data_AF-A0A0R3P7W0-F1
#
_entry.id   AF-A0A0R3P7W0-F1
#
_cell.length_a   1.000
_cell.length_b   1.000
_cell.length_c   1.000
_cell.angle_alpha   90.00
_cell.angle_beta   90.00
_cell.angle_gamma   90.00
#
_symmetry.space_group_name_H-M   'P 1'
#
loop_
_entity.id
_entity.type
_entity.pdbx_description
1 polymer ?
#
loop_
_entity_poly.entity_id
_entity_poly.type
_entity_poly.pdbx_seq_one_letter_code
_entity_poly.pdbx_strand_id
1 'polypeptide(L)' 'MKSSKGKARRKAKKQINLPDSTKVAQLKHIMKLMHEYNNLKDATQLVIGALAAMKNVSIRSTHEMYDLPNNE' A
#
# COMPACT_ATOMS: atom_id res chain seq x y z
N MET A 1 -61.89 -21.77 24.78
CA MET A 1 -60.56 -22.24 24.33
C MET A 1 -59.79 -21.05 23.77
N LYS A 2 -58.72 -20.60 24.42
CA LYS A 2 -57.93 -19.42 23.99
C LYS A 2 -56.79 -19.89 23.07
N SER A 3 -56.85 -19.58 21.78
CA SER A 3 -55.81 -19.97 20.81
C SER A 3 -54.64 -18.97 20.85
N SER A 4 -53.47 -19.48 21.19
CA SER A 4 -52.18 -18.79 21.22
C SER A 4 -51.77 -18.33 19.82
N LYS A 5 -51.51 -17.03 19.63
CA LYS A 5 -50.86 -16.49 18.41
C LYS A 5 -49.47 -15.98 18.78
N GLY A 6 -48.48 -16.87 18.78
CA GLY A 6 -47.07 -16.50 18.71
C GLY A 6 -46.75 -15.95 17.33
N LYS A 7 -46.66 -14.62 17.19
CA LYS A 7 -46.23 -13.99 15.93
C LYS A 7 -44.71 -14.01 15.84
N ALA A 8 -44.21 -14.76 14.86
CA ALA A 8 -42.81 -14.93 14.53
C ALA A 8 -42.08 -13.58 14.35
N ARG A 9 -41.02 -13.40 15.13
CA ARG A 9 -40.10 -12.26 15.06
C ARG A 9 -39.28 -12.36 13.76
N ARG A 10 -39.71 -11.67 12.70
CA ARG A 10 -38.99 -11.58 11.42
C ARG A 10 -37.65 -10.88 11.66
N LYS A 11 -36.53 -11.60 11.56
CA LYS A 11 -35.19 -10.98 11.58
C LYS A 11 -34.98 -10.25 10.25
N ALA A 12 -34.85 -8.92 10.30
CA ALA A 12 -34.42 -8.12 9.16
C ALA A 12 -33.02 -8.57 8.75
N LYS A 13 -32.87 -9.05 7.51
CA LYS A 13 -31.56 -9.34 6.93
C LYS A 13 -30.81 -8.02 6.76
N LYS A 14 -29.82 -7.77 7.63
CA LYS A 14 -28.87 -6.66 7.49
C LYS A 14 -28.11 -6.88 6.18
N GLN A 15 -28.39 -6.07 5.16
CA GLN A 15 -27.59 -6.05 3.94
C GLN A 15 -26.19 -5.57 4.31
N ILE A 16 -25.22 -6.47 4.23
CA ILE A 16 -23.81 -6.13 4.33
C ILE A 16 -23.45 -5.63 2.92
N ASN A 17 -23.20 -4.32 2.77
CA ASN A 17 -22.60 -3.80 1.54
C ASN A 17 -21.18 -4.38 1.45
N LEU A 18 -21.03 -5.51 0.76
CA LEU A 18 -19.71 -6.04 0.43
C LEU A 18 -19.05 -5.03 -0.53
N PRO A 19 -17.81 -4.60 -0.26
CA PRO A 19 -17.10 -3.73 -1.18
C PRO A 19 -16.99 -4.41 -2.54
N ASP A 20 -17.19 -3.61 -3.59
CA ASP A 20 -17.13 -4.04 -4.97
C ASP A 20 -15.83 -4.83 -5.20
N SER A 21 -15.94 -6.12 -5.50
CA SER A 21 -14.81 -7.06 -5.52
C SER A 21 -13.66 -6.59 -6.44
N THR A 22 -14.02 -5.87 -7.50
CA THR A 22 -13.13 -5.19 -8.44
C THR A 22 -12.33 -4.05 -7.79
N LYS A 23 -12.95 -3.21 -6.95
CA LYS A 23 -12.26 -2.14 -6.23
C LYS A 23 -11.26 -2.69 -5.22
N VAL A 24 -11.61 -3.79 -4.54
CA VAL A 24 -10.69 -4.47 -3.61
C VAL A 24 -9.49 -5.05 -4.35
N ALA A 25 -9.71 -5.66 -5.51
CA ALA A 25 -8.62 -6.19 -6.34
C ALA A 25 -7.68 -5.06 -6.84
N GLN A 26 -8.24 -3.93 -7.28
CA GLN A 26 -7.47 -2.76 -7.72
C GLN A 26 -6.63 -2.17 -6.58
N LEU A 27 -7.20 -2.00 -5.38
CA LEU A 27 -6.47 -1.51 -4.22
C LEU A 27 -5.29 -2.42 -3.85
N LYS A 28 -5.50 -3.74 -3.87
CA LYS A 28 -4.42 -4.72 -3.62
C LYS A 28 -3.30 -4.61 -4.68
N HIS A 29 -3.66 -4.40 -5.94
CA HIS A 29 -2.70 -4.23 -7.01
C HIS A 29 -1.87 -2.95 -6.82
N ILE A 30 -2.54 -1.82 -6.51
CA ILE A 30 -1.86 -0.55 -6.23
C ILE A 30 -0.92 -0.67 -5.04
N MET A 31 -1.37 -1.29 -3.94
CA MET A 31 -0.52 -1.54 -2.76
C MET A 31 0.72 -2.37 -3.12
N LYS A 32 0.56 -3.41 -3.94
CA LYS A 32 1.69 -4.22 -4.38
C LYS A 32 2.70 -3.39 -5.17
N LEU A 33 2.24 -2.59 -6.12
CA LEU A 33 3.11 -1.71 -6.91
C LEU A 33 3.84 -0.68 -6.04
N MET A 34 3.16 -0.11 -5.04
CA MET A 34 3.78 0.84 -4.11
C MET A 34 4.88 0.19 -3.28
N HIS A 35 4.66 -1.04 -2.79
CA HIS A 35 5.70 -1.78 -2.05
C HIS A 35 6.88 -2.15 -2.95
N GLU A 36 6.62 -2.59 -4.19
CA GLU A 36 7.69 -2.90 -5.15
C GLU A 36 8.52 -1.66 -5.48
N TYR A 37 7.86 -0.52 -5.72
CA TYR A 37 8.53 0.76 -5.94
C TYR A 37 9.40 1.17 -4.74
N ASN A 38 8.84 1.14 -3.52
CA ASN A 38 9.59 1.51 -2.33
C ASN A 38 10.78 0.58 -2.09
N ASN A 39 10.60 -0.73 -2.24
CA ASN A 39 11.70 -1.69 -2.10
C ASN A 39 12.84 -1.41 -3.09
N LEU A 40 12.50 -1.09 -4.34
CA LEU A 40 13.48 -0.74 -5.36
C LEU A 40 14.20 0.58 -5.04
N LYS A 41 13.44 1.60 -4.60
CA LYS A 41 13.99 2.89 -4.17
C LYS A 41 14.99 2.69 -3.03
N ASP A 42 14.59 1.94 -2.00
CA ASP A 42 15.41 1.70 -0.81
C ASP A 42 16.69 0.92 -1.17
N ALA A 43 16.58 -0.13 -1.99
CA ALA A 43 17.74 -0.88 -2.47
C ALA A 43 18.72 0.01 -3.25
N THR A 44 18.19 0.91 -4.08
CA THR A 44 19.00 1.87 -4.84
C THR A 44 19.68 2.85 -3.90
N GLN A 45 18.98 3.35 -2.88
CA GLN A 45 19.54 4.28 -1.90
C GLN A 45 20.70 3.66 -1.10
N LEU A 46 20.63 2.36 -0.79
CA LEU A 46 21.74 1.62 -0.16
C LEU A 46 22.98 1.61 -1.06
N VAL A 47 22.80 1.34 -2.36
CA VAL A 47 23.91 1.34 -3.33
C VAL A 47 24.51 2.73 -3.48
N ILE A 48 23.68 3.79 -3.56
CA ILE A 48 24.14 5.18 -3.60
C ILE A 48 24.91 5.53 -2.32
N GLY A 49 24.42 5.12 -1.15
CA GLY A 49 25.12 5.32 0.12
C GLY A 49 26.49 4.65 0.17
N ALA A 50 26.59 3.40 -0.29
CA ALA A 50 27.86 2.69 -0.40
C ALA A 50 28.81 3.38 -1.39
N LEU A 51 28.30 3.83 -2.54
CA LEU A 51 29.08 4.55 -3.54
C LEU A 51 29.64 5.88 -3.00
N ALA A 52 28.81 6.63 -2.28
CA ALA A 52 29.19 7.87 -1.61
C ALA A 52 30.29 7.64 -0.58
N ALA A 53 30.16 6.59 0.24
CA ALA A 53 31.17 6.20 1.22
C ALA A 53 32.51 5.81 0.57
N MET A 54 32.49 5.02 -0.51
CA MET A 54 33.69 4.63 -1.25
C MET A 54 34.43 5.83 -1.87
N LYS A 55 33.67 6.84 -2.31
CA LYS A 55 34.22 8.07 -2.91
C LYS A 55 34.53 9.14 -1.86
N ASN A 56 34.22 8.90 -0.59
CA ASN A 56 34.35 9.85 0.51
C ASN A 56 33.64 11.19 0.22
N VAL A 57 32.45 11.12 -0.37
CA VAL A 57 31.59 12.27 -0.68
C VAL A 57 30.24 12.09 -0.01
N SER A 58 29.47 13.18 0.09
CA SER A 58 28.09 13.09 0.57
C SER A 58 27.17 12.42 -0.45
N ILE A 59 26.05 11.86 0.03
CA ILE A 59 25.00 11.31 -0.85
C ILE A 59 24.51 12.40 -1.81
N ARG A 60 24.24 13.61 -1.33
CA ARG A 60 23.80 14.73 -2.17
C ARG A 60 24.79 15.04 -3.30
N SER A 61 26.08 15.07 -2.99
CA SER A 61 27.14 15.26 -3.99
C SER A 61 27.20 14.11 -4.99
N THR A 62 26.88 12.88 -4.55
CA THR A 62 26.78 11.72 -5.45
C THR A 62 25.62 11.89 -6.42
N HIS A 63 24.46 12.37 -5.96
CA HIS A 63 23.35 12.68 -6.86
C HIS A 63 23.72 13.76 -7.88
N GLU A 64 24.39 14.83 -7.46
CA GLU A 64 24.87 15.89 -8.36
C GLU A 64 25.92 15.37 -9.37
N MET A 65 26.84 14.49 -8.95
CA MET A 65 27.87 13.91 -9.81
C MET A 65 27.31 13.01 -10.93
N TYR A 66 26.20 12.34 -10.66
CA TYR A 66 25.59 11.37 -11.57
C TYR A 66 24.28 11.89 -12.21
N ASP A 67 23.98 13.17 -12.05
CA ASP A 67 22.74 13.81 -12.52
C ASP A 67 21.47 13.05 -12.08
N LEU A 68 21.52 12.51 -10.86
CA LEU A 68 20.39 11.79 -10.28
C LEU A 68 19.42 12.81 -9.66
N PRO A 69 18.10 12.59 -9.80
CA PRO A 69 17.12 13.42 -9.14
C PRO A 69 17.34 13.42 -7.62
N ASN A 70 17.39 14.62 -7.03
CA ASN A 70 17.46 14.86 -5.59
C ASN A 70 16.07 15.12 -4.97
N ASN A 71 15.02 15.00 -5.77
CA ASN A 71 13.65 15.22 -5.32
C ASN A 71 13.10 13.90 -4.74
N GLU A 72 13.09 13.86 -3.40
CA GLU A 72 12.60 12.84 -2.46
C GLU A 72 13.38 11.53 -2.29
#